data_AF-A0AAX6PP98-F1
#
_entry.id   AF-A0AAX6PP98-F1
#
_cell.length_a   1.000
_cell.length_b   1.000
_cell.length_c   1.000
_cell.angle_alpha   90.00
_cell.angle_beta   90.00
_cell.angle_gamma   90.00
#
_symmetry.space_group_name_H-M   'P 1'
#
loop_
_entity.id
_entity.type
_entity.pdbx_description
1 polymer ?
#
loop_
_entity_poly.entity_id
_entity_poly.type
_entity_poly.pdbx_seq_one_letter_code
_entity_poly.pdbx_strand_id
1 'polypeptide(L)'
;MRPPCRPAVPTVRLLLPLLLSLLGAPRGVGAGPAELRVRVRLPDGQVTEETLQADSDADSISLELRKPDGTLVSFTADFKKDVKIFRALILGELEKGQSQFQALCFVTRLHRNEIIPSEAMAKLRQKNPRAVRQAEEVRAPEQLHMDIAVNFSQGGLLSPHLHNVCTEATDAIYTRQEDVRFWLEQGVDSSVFEALPEAMEQAELSHCRQVGDRGKPCACHYSLSLAWYPCMLKYCHSRERPAPYKCGIRSCQKSYSFDFYVPQRQLCLWDEDL
;
A
#
# COMPACT_ATOMS: atom_id res chain seq x y z
N MET A 1 5.32 -59.92 66.12
CA MET A 1 3.90 -60.20 65.80
C MET A 1 3.11 -58.89 65.84
N ARG A 2 2.02 -58.80 65.06
CA ARG A 2 1.19 -57.61 64.73
C ARG A 2 0.44 -56.96 65.95
N PRO A 3 -0.17 -55.74 65.78
CA PRO A 3 -0.33 -54.64 66.76
C PRO A 3 -1.73 -54.61 67.43
N PRO A 4 -2.19 -53.62 68.24
CA PRO A 4 -2.50 -52.19 67.90
C PRO A 4 -2.11 -51.19 69.06
N CYS A 5 -2.17 -49.85 68.97
CA CYS A 5 -3.36 -48.98 68.92
C CYS A 5 -2.95 -47.50 68.77
N ARG A 6 -3.85 -46.69 68.19
CA ARG A 6 -3.72 -45.25 67.86
C ARG A 6 -3.90 -44.33 69.07
N PRO A 7 -3.42 -43.07 69.00
CA PRO A 7 -4.13 -41.92 69.54
C PRO A 7 -4.66 -41.01 68.41
N ALA A 8 -5.85 -40.46 68.64
CA ALA A 8 -6.56 -39.53 67.77
C ALA A 8 -6.04 -38.09 67.96
N VAL A 9 -5.96 -37.33 66.86
CA VAL A 9 -5.65 -35.89 66.84
C VAL A 9 -6.76 -35.19 66.02
N PRO A 10 -7.26 -34.01 66.44
CA PRO A 10 -8.49 -33.45 65.89
C PRO A 10 -8.30 -32.85 64.50
N THR A 11 -9.36 -32.98 63.71
CA THR A 11 -9.52 -32.42 62.37
C THR A 11 -9.69 -30.91 62.44
N VAL A 12 -8.62 -30.17 62.19
CA VAL A 12 -8.71 -28.74 61.84
C VAL A 12 -9.11 -28.66 60.36
N ARG A 13 -10.37 -28.31 60.10
CA ARG A 13 -10.86 -27.98 58.75
C ARG A 13 -10.22 -26.66 58.32
N LEU A 14 -9.10 -26.72 57.60
CA LEU A 14 -8.59 -25.60 56.83
C LEU A 14 -9.51 -25.41 55.62
N LEU A 15 -10.37 -24.39 55.66
CA LEU A 15 -11.09 -23.89 54.48
C LEU A 15 -10.05 -23.27 53.54
N LEU A 16 -9.66 -24.02 52.51
CA LEU A 16 -8.90 -23.50 51.38
C LEU A 16 -9.84 -22.56 50.60
N PRO A 17 -9.57 -21.24 50.50
CA PRO A 17 -10.30 -20.45 49.52
C PRO A 17 -9.76 -20.87 48.15
N LEU A 18 -10.64 -21.41 47.30
CA LEU A 18 -10.37 -21.51 45.89
C LEU A 18 -10.10 -20.09 45.36
N LEU A 19 -8.83 -19.74 45.16
CA LEU A 19 -8.49 -18.73 44.18
C LEU A 19 -8.82 -19.33 42.81
N LEU A 20 -10.07 -19.13 42.37
CA LEU A 20 -10.35 -19.15 40.95
C LEU A 20 -9.54 -18.01 40.34
N SER A 21 -8.44 -18.38 39.70
CA SER A 21 -7.80 -17.61 38.65
C SER A 21 -8.91 -17.21 37.67
N LEU A 22 -9.40 -15.98 37.78
CA LEU A 22 -10.09 -15.29 36.69
C LEU A 22 -9.05 -15.17 35.58
N LEU A 23 -8.95 -16.24 34.79
CA LEU A 23 -8.46 -16.20 33.43
C LEU A 23 -9.22 -15.08 32.77
N GLY A 24 -8.55 -13.93 32.64
CA GLY A 24 -8.99 -12.88 31.75
C GLY A 24 -9.38 -13.55 30.44
N ALA A 25 -10.60 -13.28 29.99
CA ALA A 25 -11.07 -13.65 28.68
C ALA A 25 -9.94 -13.43 27.66
N PRO A 26 -9.77 -14.30 26.67
CA PRO A 26 -8.84 -13.99 25.59
C PRO A 26 -9.31 -12.65 25.03
N ARG A 27 -8.50 -11.62 25.27
CA ARG A 27 -8.50 -10.41 24.45
C ARG A 27 -8.58 -10.93 23.02
N GLY A 28 -9.61 -10.47 22.30
CA GLY A 28 -9.85 -10.87 20.92
C GLY A 28 -8.52 -10.95 20.21
N VAL A 29 -8.24 -12.10 19.62
CA VAL A 29 -7.08 -12.29 18.77
C VAL A 29 -7.14 -11.14 17.78
N GLY A 30 -6.27 -10.13 17.96
CA GLY A 30 -6.05 -9.11 16.96
C GLY A 30 -5.77 -9.89 15.69
N ALA A 31 -6.70 -9.81 14.75
CA ALA A 31 -6.58 -10.53 13.51
C ALA A 31 -5.43 -9.85 12.78
N GLY A 32 -4.23 -10.42 12.90
CA GLY A 32 -3.08 -9.95 12.16
C GLY A 32 -3.40 -9.80 10.67
N PRO A 33 -2.61 -9.02 9.93
CA PRO A 33 -2.92 -8.61 8.58
C PRO A 33 -3.31 -9.81 7.70
N ALA A 34 -4.47 -9.71 7.06
CA ALA A 34 -5.01 -10.77 6.23
C ALA A 34 -4.38 -10.70 4.84
N GLU A 35 -3.70 -11.76 4.42
CA GLU A 35 -3.01 -11.85 3.14
C GLU A 35 -3.82 -12.62 2.08
N LEU A 36 -3.75 -12.14 0.84
CA LEU A 36 -4.34 -12.72 -0.36
C LEU A 36 -3.31 -12.69 -1.49
N ARG A 37 -2.84 -13.86 -1.92
CA ARG A 37 -1.97 -13.98 -3.10
C ARG A 37 -2.78 -14.28 -4.33
N VAL A 38 -2.61 -13.51 -5.39
CA VAL A 38 -3.43 -13.61 -6.60
C VAL A 38 -2.54 -13.78 -7.81
N ARG A 39 -2.80 -14.84 -8.58
CA ARG A 39 -2.22 -14.99 -9.91
C ARG A 39 -2.97 -14.09 -10.87
N VAL A 40 -2.28 -13.17 -11.53
CA VAL A 40 -2.87 -12.15 -12.39
C VAL A 40 -2.27 -12.27 -13.78
N ARG A 41 -3.12 -12.20 -14.80
CA ARG A 41 -2.67 -12.08 -16.20
C ARG A 41 -2.45 -10.60 -16.50
N LEU A 42 -1.21 -10.27 -16.84
CA LEU A 42 -0.78 -8.94 -17.26
C LEU A 42 -1.26 -8.65 -18.70
N PRO A 43 -1.31 -7.38 -19.13
CA PRO A 43 -1.72 -7.00 -20.49
C PRO A 43 -0.88 -7.62 -21.61
N ASP A 44 0.40 -7.92 -21.35
CA ASP A 44 1.32 -8.59 -22.27
C ASP A 44 1.10 -10.12 -22.35
N GLY A 45 0.13 -10.65 -21.61
CA GLY A 45 -0.22 -12.07 -21.55
C GLY A 45 0.56 -12.87 -20.51
N GLN A 46 1.60 -12.30 -19.89
CA GLN A 46 2.35 -12.96 -18.83
C GLN A 46 1.48 -13.16 -17.57
N VAL A 47 1.85 -14.13 -16.75
CA VAL A 47 1.16 -14.40 -15.48
C VAL A 47 2.13 -14.15 -14.34
N THR A 48 1.77 -13.25 -13.43
CA THR A 48 2.53 -12.93 -12.23
C THR A 48 1.72 -13.25 -10.97
N GLU A 49 2.39 -13.28 -9.82
CA GLU A 49 1.75 -13.40 -8.51
C GLU A 49 1.83 -12.04 -7.80
N GLU A 50 0.67 -11.49 -7.44
CA GLU A 50 0.52 -10.24 -6.69
C GLU A 50 0.06 -10.55 -5.27
N THR A 51 0.57 -9.82 -4.28
CA THR A 51 0.19 -10.00 -2.88
C THR A 51 -0.62 -8.81 -2.41
N LEU A 52 -1.82 -9.06 -1.89
CA LEU A 52 -2.64 -8.06 -1.23
C LEU A 52 -2.70 -8.38 0.26
N GLN A 53 -2.49 -7.38 1.10
CA GLN A 53 -2.59 -7.47 2.55
C GLN A 53 -3.58 -6.42 3.04
N ALA A 54 -4.40 -6.79 4.01
CA ALA A 54 -5.35 -5.87 4.65
C ALA A 54 -5.15 -5.89 6.15
N ASP A 55 -4.92 -4.71 6.72
CA ASP A 55 -4.85 -4.49 8.14
C ASP A 55 -6.11 -3.72 8.56
N SER A 56 -7.01 -4.42 9.27
CA SER A 56 -8.25 -3.81 9.75
C SER A 56 -8.03 -2.94 10.99
N ASP A 57 -6.94 -3.13 11.74
CA ASP A 57 -6.63 -2.34 12.94
C ASP A 57 -5.96 -1.01 12.54
N ALA A 58 -5.06 -1.04 11.55
CA ALA A 58 -4.47 0.16 10.95
C ALA A 58 -5.40 0.86 9.95
N ASP A 59 -6.52 0.22 9.56
CA ASP A 59 -7.40 0.61 8.47
C ASP A 59 -6.62 0.94 7.19
N SER A 60 -5.88 -0.06 6.70
CA SER A 60 -5.05 0.07 5.51
C SER A 60 -5.00 -1.21 4.68
N ILE A 61 -4.64 -1.04 3.40
CA ILE A 61 -4.42 -2.11 2.43
C ILE A 61 -3.07 -1.89 1.75
N SER A 62 -2.30 -2.94 1.59
CA SER A 62 -1.07 -2.95 0.80
C SER A 62 -1.18 -3.95 -0.35
N LEU A 63 -0.69 -3.59 -1.53
CA LEU A 63 -0.59 -4.44 -2.72
C LEU A 63 0.85 -4.40 -3.21
N GLU A 64 1.44 -5.57 -3.40
CA GLU A 64 2.79 -5.75 -3.95
C GLU A 64 2.73 -6.53 -5.25
N LEU A 65 3.38 -5.99 -6.29
CA LEU A 65 3.50 -6.62 -7.60
C LEU A 65 4.92 -6.51 -8.14
N ARG A 66 5.30 -7.46 -9.00
CA ARG A 66 6.56 -7.45 -9.73
C ARG A 66 6.29 -7.26 -11.21
N LYS A 67 6.85 -6.21 -11.80
CA LYS A 67 6.80 -5.95 -13.25
C LYS A 67 7.70 -6.94 -14.01
N PRO A 68 7.47 -7.16 -15.32
CA PRO A 68 8.32 -8.02 -16.14
C PRO A 68 9.80 -7.60 -16.18
N ASP A 69 10.07 -6.30 -16.06
CA ASP A 69 11.42 -5.72 -15.98
C ASP A 69 12.12 -5.96 -14.61
N GLY A 70 11.45 -6.64 -13.68
CA GLY A 70 11.96 -6.92 -12.33
C GLY A 70 11.68 -5.83 -11.29
N THR A 71 11.15 -4.68 -11.70
CA THR A 71 10.76 -3.59 -10.78
C THR A 71 9.73 -4.09 -9.78
N LEU A 72 9.93 -3.76 -8.50
CA LEU A 72 8.97 -4.05 -7.43
C LEU A 72 8.11 -2.82 -7.18
N VAL A 73 6.80 -2.98 -7.37
CA VAL A 73 5.83 -1.92 -7.12
C VAL A 73 5.03 -2.25 -5.87
N SER A 74 4.92 -1.27 -4.98
CA SER A 74 4.04 -1.33 -3.82
C SER A 74 2.99 -0.23 -3.90
N PHE A 75 1.74 -0.56 -3.64
CA PHE A 75 0.65 0.36 -3.47
C PHE A 75 0.11 0.22 -2.05
N THR A 76 -0.01 1.31 -1.30
CA THR A 76 -0.62 1.30 0.04
C THR A 76 -1.75 2.32 0.08
N ALA A 77 -2.92 1.90 0.54
CA ALA A 77 -4.07 2.75 0.82
C ALA A 77 -4.25 2.84 2.35
N ASP A 78 -4.05 4.04 2.90
CA ASP A 78 -4.30 4.39 4.30
C ASP A 78 -5.63 5.14 4.38
N PHE A 79 -6.68 4.43 4.79
CA PHE A 79 -8.03 5.00 4.87
C PHE A 79 -8.18 5.95 6.06
N LYS A 80 -7.38 5.77 7.11
CA LYS A 80 -7.41 6.63 8.29
C LYS A 80 -6.89 8.03 8.00
N LYS A 81 -5.96 8.14 7.05
CA LYS A 81 -5.36 9.42 6.62
C LYS A 81 -5.86 9.91 5.27
N ASP A 82 -6.70 9.15 4.57
CA ASP A 82 -7.08 9.40 3.18
C ASP A 82 -5.83 9.57 2.27
N VAL A 83 -4.83 8.71 2.44
CA VAL A 83 -3.55 8.74 1.70
C VAL A 83 -3.37 7.46 0.90
N LYS A 84 -2.91 7.57 -0.35
CA LYS A 84 -2.39 6.44 -1.12
C LYS A 84 -0.93 6.68 -1.51
N ILE A 85 -0.11 5.64 -1.35
CA ILE A 85 1.34 5.66 -1.55
C ILE A 85 1.68 4.63 -2.62
N PHE A 86 2.32 5.08 -3.68
CA PHE A 86 2.96 4.21 -4.66
C PHE A 86 4.46 4.23 -4.42
N ARG A 87 5.09 3.06 -4.43
CA ARG A 87 6.54 2.91 -4.48
C ARG A 87 6.91 2.12 -5.71
N ALA A 88 7.93 2.57 -6.42
CA ALA A 88 8.59 1.80 -7.46
C ALA A 88 10.06 1.61 -7.08
N LEU A 89 10.48 0.36 -6.86
CA LEU A 89 11.89 -0.01 -6.70
C LEU A 89 12.40 -0.56 -8.03
N ILE A 90 13.05 0.30 -8.80
CA ILE A 90 13.49 0.07 -10.17
C ILE A 90 14.91 -0.49 -10.12
N LEU A 91 15.09 -1.68 -10.71
CA LEU A 91 16.40 -2.32 -10.75
C LEU A 91 17.26 -1.67 -11.82
N GLY A 92 18.55 -1.48 -11.53
CA GLY A 92 19.50 -0.98 -12.50
C GLY A 92 19.73 -1.99 -13.63
N GLU A 93 19.80 -1.49 -14.86
CA GLU A 93 20.21 -2.27 -16.02
C GLU A 93 21.75 -2.34 -16.12
N LEU A 94 22.31 -3.50 -15.75
CA LEU A 94 23.76 -3.74 -15.82
C LEU A 94 24.33 -3.51 -17.22
N GLU A 95 23.57 -3.87 -18.26
CA GLU A 95 23.96 -3.67 -19.67
C GLU A 95 24.09 -2.18 -20.04
N LYS A 96 23.36 -1.30 -19.34
CA LYS A 96 23.45 0.16 -19.47
C LYS A 96 24.44 0.79 -18.49
N GLY A 97 25.22 -0.01 -17.78
CA GLY A 97 26.19 0.43 -16.78
C GLY A 97 25.55 0.87 -15.45
N GLN A 98 24.31 0.47 -15.18
CA GLN A 98 23.62 0.77 -13.92
C GLN A 98 23.78 -0.41 -12.97
N SER A 99 24.55 -0.22 -11.89
CA SER A 99 24.79 -1.26 -10.87
C SER A 99 23.93 -1.10 -9.61
N GLN A 100 23.19 0.00 -9.51
CA GLN A 100 22.36 0.34 -8.34
C GLN A 100 20.88 0.36 -8.72
N PHE A 101 20.02 0.13 -7.74
CA PHE A 101 18.58 0.35 -7.89
C PHE A 101 18.24 1.82 -7.63
N GLN A 102 17.11 2.27 -8.14
CA GLN A 102 16.51 3.56 -7.81
C GLN A 102 15.13 3.32 -7.21
N ALA A 103 14.73 4.15 -6.26
CA ALA A 103 13.41 4.06 -5.67
C ALA A 103 12.68 5.39 -5.83
N LEU A 104 11.42 5.32 -6.23
CA LEU A 104 10.51 6.45 -6.32
C LEU A 104 9.33 6.21 -5.39
N CYS A 105 8.85 7.25 -4.73
CA CYS A 105 7.59 7.25 -4.02
C CYS A 105 6.67 8.38 -4.50
N PHE A 106 5.42 8.05 -4.77
CA PHE A 106 4.37 9.00 -5.13
C PHE A 106 3.26 8.91 -4.10
N VAL A 107 3.00 10.01 -3.41
CA VAL A 107 1.99 10.10 -2.36
C VAL A 107 0.88 11.02 -2.83
N THR A 108 -0.36 10.53 -2.82
CA THR A 108 -1.53 11.29 -3.27
C THR A 108 -2.70 11.03 -2.35
N ARG A 109 -3.76 11.83 -2.49
CA ARG A 109 -5.01 11.59 -1.75
C ARG A 109 -5.67 10.28 -2.21
N LEU A 110 -6.14 9.50 -1.24
CA LEU A 110 -7.04 8.38 -1.49
C LEU A 110 -8.48 8.91 -1.59
N HIS A 111 -9.11 8.76 -2.76
CA HIS A 111 -10.52 9.08 -2.91
C HIS A 111 -11.42 7.90 -2.56
N ARG A 112 -12.66 8.23 -2.18
CA ARG A 112 -13.70 7.23 -1.91
C ARG A 112 -13.95 6.36 -3.15
N ASN A 113 -14.20 5.08 -2.93
CA ASN A 113 -14.52 4.10 -4.00
C ASN A 113 -13.39 3.86 -5.03
N GLU A 114 -12.16 4.24 -4.71
CA GLU A 114 -11.00 3.79 -5.48
C GLU A 114 -10.72 2.30 -5.26
N ILE A 115 -10.75 1.86 -4.00
CA ILE A 115 -10.52 0.48 -3.57
C ILE A 115 -11.54 0.11 -2.49
N ILE A 116 -11.89 -1.18 -2.34
CA ILE A 116 -12.78 -1.61 -1.27
C ILE A 116 -12.16 -1.35 0.12
N PRO A 117 -12.97 -1.13 1.17
CA PRO A 117 -12.45 -0.93 2.52
C PRO A 117 -11.62 -2.11 3.05
N SER A 118 -10.66 -1.81 3.94
CA SER A 118 -9.77 -2.78 4.60
C SER A 118 -10.52 -3.97 5.22
N GLU A 119 -11.60 -3.73 5.96
CA GLU A 119 -12.43 -4.78 6.57
C GLU A 119 -13.04 -5.76 5.55
N ALA A 120 -13.36 -5.27 4.36
CA ALA A 120 -13.92 -6.11 3.30
C ALA A 120 -12.82 -6.89 2.58
N MET A 121 -11.67 -6.25 2.35
CA MET A 121 -10.46 -6.89 1.81
C MET A 121 -10.00 -8.04 2.72
N ALA A 122 -9.96 -7.81 4.04
CA ALA A 122 -9.52 -8.79 5.03
C ALA A 122 -10.39 -10.06 5.08
N LYS A 123 -11.62 -10.00 4.54
CA LYS A 123 -12.57 -11.12 4.45
C LYS A 123 -12.50 -11.86 3.11
N LEU A 124 -11.76 -11.35 2.13
CA LEU A 124 -11.60 -12.01 0.84
C LEU A 124 -10.79 -13.30 0.99
N ARG A 125 -11.27 -14.37 0.35
CA ARG A 125 -10.59 -15.67 0.29
C ARG A 125 -10.69 -16.20 -1.12
N GLN A 126 -9.63 -16.82 -1.60
CA GLN A 126 -9.66 -17.50 -2.89
C GLN A 126 -10.31 -18.87 -2.77
N LYS A 127 -11.36 -19.08 -3.56
CA LYS A 127 -11.92 -20.44 -3.74
C LYS A 127 -10.96 -21.37 -4.48
N ASN A 128 -10.19 -20.84 -5.42
CA ASN A 128 -9.19 -21.58 -6.19
C ASN A 128 -7.88 -20.77 -6.26
N PRO A 129 -6.83 -21.17 -5.51
CA PRO A 129 -5.53 -20.48 -5.51
C PRO A 129 -4.78 -20.52 -6.85
N ARG A 130 -5.10 -21.49 -7.72
CA ARG A 130 -4.46 -21.63 -9.05
C ARG A 130 -5.15 -20.80 -10.14
N ALA A 131 -6.29 -20.19 -9.83
CA ALA A 131 -7.04 -19.42 -10.81
C ALA A 131 -6.28 -18.15 -11.19
N VAL A 132 -6.02 -17.98 -12.49
CA VAL A 132 -5.48 -16.75 -13.05
C VAL A 132 -6.60 -15.73 -13.21
N ARG A 133 -6.45 -14.57 -12.58
CA ARG A 133 -7.43 -13.48 -12.59
C ARG A 133 -7.10 -12.46 -13.67
N GLN A 134 -8.16 -11.86 -14.20
CA GLN A 134 -8.16 -10.68 -15.04
C GLN A 134 -9.16 -9.70 -14.44
N ALA A 135 -8.89 -8.41 -14.57
CA ALA A 135 -9.82 -7.39 -14.12
C ALA A 135 -11.14 -7.49 -14.89
N GLU A 136 -12.25 -7.23 -14.21
CA GLU A 136 -13.58 -7.17 -14.84
C GLU A 136 -13.83 -5.83 -15.52
N GLU A 137 -13.14 -4.78 -15.07
CA GLU A 137 -13.28 -3.41 -15.55
C GLU A 137 -11.89 -2.78 -15.72
N VAL A 138 -11.65 -2.13 -16.86
CA VAL A 138 -10.45 -1.32 -17.07
C VAL A 138 -10.84 0.14 -16.84
N ARG A 139 -10.31 0.74 -15.77
CA ARG A 139 -10.55 2.15 -15.45
C ARG A 139 -9.66 3.04 -16.30
N ALA A 140 -10.13 4.27 -16.54
CA ALA A 140 -9.37 5.28 -17.26
C ALA A 140 -8.01 5.52 -16.57
N PRO A 141 -6.93 5.69 -17.37
CA PRO A 141 -5.63 6.05 -16.82
C PRO A 141 -5.71 7.39 -16.09
N GLU A 142 -4.92 7.53 -15.03
CA GLU A 142 -4.81 8.77 -14.25
C GLU A 142 -3.43 9.38 -14.47
N GLN A 143 -3.40 10.64 -14.90
CA GLN A 143 -2.17 11.42 -15.04
C GLN A 143 -2.04 12.35 -13.84
N LEU A 144 -0.88 12.32 -13.21
CA LEU A 144 -0.58 12.97 -11.94
C LEU A 144 0.67 13.82 -12.12
N HIS A 145 0.51 15.13 -11.95
CA HIS A 145 1.62 16.07 -11.96
C HIS A 145 2.13 16.24 -10.53
N MET A 146 3.35 15.81 -10.27
CA MET A 146 3.94 15.77 -8.94
C MET A 146 4.95 16.91 -8.80
N ASP A 147 4.47 18.03 -8.29
CA ASP A 147 5.12 19.34 -8.22
C ASP A 147 5.68 19.65 -6.82
N ILE A 148 5.47 18.78 -5.83
CA ILE A 148 5.92 18.98 -4.45
C ILE A 148 6.72 17.77 -3.96
N ALA A 149 7.84 18.01 -3.30
CA ALA A 149 8.60 16.98 -2.59
C ALA A 149 8.05 16.79 -1.17
N VAL A 150 8.17 15.58 -0.64
CA VAL A 150 7.80 15.23 0.73
C VAL A 150 9.05 14.90 1.54
N ASN A 151 9.23 15.60 2.66
CA ASN A 151 10.32 15.34 3.58
C ASN A 151 10.14 13.99 4.28
N PHE A 152 11.00 13.02 3.98
CA PHE A 152 10.93 11.67 4.54
C PHE A 152 10.87 11.66 6.08
N SER A 153 11.69 12.48 6.75
CA SER A 153 11.76 12.52 8.22
C SER A 153 10.47 12.97 8.89
N GLN A 154 9.66 13.77 8.19
CA GLN A 154 8.36 14.25 8.65
C GLN A 154 7.19 13.53 7.99
N GLY A 155 7.45 12.64 7.02
CA GLY A 155 6.42 11.96 6.24
C GLY A 155 5.48 11.08 7.06
N GLY A 156 5.89 10.67 8.27
CA GLY A 156 5.02 9.99 9.23
C GLY A 156 3.82 10.82 9.71
N LEU A 157 3.93 12.16 9.68
CA LEU A 157 2.81 13.07 9.98
C LEU A 157 1.70 12.97 8.93
N LEU A 158 2.08 12.71 7.68
CA LEU A 158 1.17 12.50 6.56
C LEU A 158 0.54 11.10 6.63
N SER A 159 1.37 10.06 6.70
CA SER A 159 0.92 8.69 6.96
C SER A 159 2.02 7.89 7.67
N PRO A 160 1.69 7.09 8.71
CA PRO A 160 2.68 6.24 9.37
C PRO A 160 3.29 5.20 8.44
N HIS A 161 2.60 4.83 7.35
CA HIS A 161 3.08 3.86 6.37
C HIS A 161 4.26 4.39 5.52
N LEU A 162 4.43 5.70 5.42
CA LEU A 162 5.45 6.32 4.56
C LEU A 162 6.87 5.90 4.95
N HIS A 163 7.16 5.83 6.25
CA HIS A 163 8.48 5.42 6.74
C HIS A 163 8.86 4.01 6.34
N ASN A 164 7.89 3.07 6.29
CA ASN A 164 8.18 1.68 5.94
C ASN A 164 8.20 1.49 4.43
N VAL A 165 7.25 2.11 3.73
CA VAL A 165 7.08 1.94 2.29
C VAL A 165 8.17 2.69 1.52
N CYS A 166 8.52 3.92 1.92
CA CYS A 166 9.39 4.81 1.14
C CYS A 166 10.84 4.89 1.66
N THR A 167 11.28 3.94 2.49
CA THR A 167 12.63 3.92 3.08
C THR A 167 13.73 4.02 2.02
N GLU A 168 13.57 3.33 0.89
CA GLU A 168 14.57 3.33 -0.18
C GLU A 168 14.53 4.60 -1.04
N ALA A 169 13.47 5.40 -0.94
CA ALA A 169 13.18 6.55 -1.79
C ALA A 169 13.33 7.89 -1.05
N THR A 170 14.20 7.97 -0.03
CA THR A 170 14.26 9.13 0.89
C THR A 170 14.35 10.50 0.19
N ASP A 171 15.04 10.59 -0.94
CA ASP A 171 15.22 11.83 -1.72
C ASP A 171 14.30 11.92 -2.96
N ALA A 172 13.36 11.00 -3.11
CA ALA A 172 12.50 10.86 -4.29
C ALA A 172 11.05 10.54 -3.90
N ILE A 173 10.52 11.31 -2.95
CA ILE A 173 9.13 11.24 -2.49
C ILE A 173 8.39 12.47 -2.99
N TYR A 174 7.39 12.27 -3.84
CA TYR A 174 6.68 13.35 -4.51
C TYR A 174 5.18 13.32 -4.17
N THR A 175 4.57 14.50 -4.18
CA THR A 175 3.12 14.70 -4.04
C THR A 175 2.64 15.83 -4.95
N ARG A 176 1.33 16.11 -4.94
CA ARG A 176 0.67 17.14 -5.73
C ARG A 176 0.31 18.34 -4.89
N GLN A 177 0.42 19.55 -5.42
CA GLN A 177 0.03 20.79 -4.77
C GLN A 177 -1.46 20.82 -4.39
N GLU A 178 -2.32 20.14 -5.15
CA GLU A 178 -3.74 19.97 -4.81
C GLU A 178 -3.98 19.07 -3.59
N ASP A 179 -3.17 18.03 -3.39
CA ASP A 179 -3.28 17.14 -2.23
C ASP A 179 -2.70 17.80 -0.97
N VAL A 180 -1.62 18.56 -1.13
CA VAL A 180 -1.02 19.36 -0.05
C VAL A 180 -2.06 20.30 0.58
N ARG A 181 -2.82 21.03 -0.25
CA ARG A 181 -3.88 21.92 0.25
C ARG A 181 -4.88 21.18 1.14
N PHE A 182 -5.32 20.00 0.72
CA PHE A 182 -6.22 19.17 1.51
C PHE A 182 -5.59 18.73 2.85
N TRP A 183 -4.34 18.29 2.87
CA TRP A 183 -3.69 17.82 4.11
C TRP A 183 -3.34 18.94 5.09
N LEU A 184 -2.98 20.13 4.59
CA LEU A 184 -2.79 21.32 5.42
C LEU A 184 -4.11 21.69 6.13
N GLU A 185 -5.25 21.61 5.44
CA GLU A 185 -6.57 21.81 6.05
C GLU A 185 -6.92 20.75 7.11
N GLN A 186 -6.38 19.54 6.98
CA GLN A 186 -6.49 18.48 7.99
C GLN A 186 -5.48 18.62 9.15
N GLY A 187 -4.65 19.67 9.16
CA GLY A 187 -3.70 19.97 10.23
C GLY A 187 -2.34 19.28 10.10
N VAL A 188 -1.97 18.78 8.92
CA VAL A 188 -0.59 18.35 8.65
C VAL A 188 0.32 19.57 8.60
N ASP A 189 1.49 19.47 9.23
CA ASP A 189 2.46 20.58 9.28
C ASP A 189 3.06 20.87 7.88
N SER A 190 3.23 22.14 7.54
CA SER A 190 3.75 22.53 6.23
C SER A 190 5.21 22.11 6.01
N SER A 191 6.00 21.88 7.06
CA SER A 191 7.39 21.40 6.98
C SER A 191 7.53 20.00 6.36
N VAL A 192 6.42 19.25 6.25
CA VAL A 192 6.38 17.98 5.52
C VAL A 192 6.60 18.19 4.01
N PHE A 193 6.30 19.38 3.49
CA PHE A 193 6.26 19.66 2.07
C PHE A 193 7.34 20.66 1.66
N GLU A 194 8.05 20.35 0.58
CA GLU A 194 9.04 21.24 -0.02
C GLU A 194 8.65 21.48 -1.48
N ALA A 195 8.52 22.74 -1.87
CA ALA A 195 8.22 23.09 -3.25
C ALA A 195 9.38 22.66 -4.15
N LEU A 196 9.08 21.92 -5.22
CA LEU A 196 10.07 21.68 -6.26
C LEU A 196 10.34 23.00 -7.00
N PRO A 197 11.50 23.16 -7.66
CA PRO A 197 11.78 24.36 -8.43
C PRO A 197 10.63 24.66 -9.40
N GLU A 198 10.15 25.92 -9.43
CA GLU A 198 9.06 26.42 -10.30
C GLU A 198 9.30 26.21 -11.80
N ALA A 199 10.46 25.67 -12.19
CA ALA A 199 10.81 25.33 -13.56
C ALA A 199 9.85 24.33 -14.23
N MET A 200 8.93 23.68 -13.50
CA MET A 200 7.80 22.94 -14.08
C MET A 200 6.62 23.85 -14.50
N GLU A 201 6.39 24.97 -13.81
CA GLU A 201 5.34 25.95 -14.14
C GLU A 201 5.74 26.87 -15.30
N GLN A 202 7.04 27.16 -15.44
CA GLN A 202 7.56 27.84 -16.62
C GLN A 202 7.95 26.79 -17.66
N ALA A 203 7.26 26.77 -18.81
CA ALA A 203 7.31 25.77 -19.89
C ALA A 203 8.68 25.56 -20.60
N GLU A 204 9.81 25.59 -19.89
CA GLU A 204 11.16 25.50 -20.44
C GLU A 204 11.91 24.20 -20.08
N LEU A 205 11.44 23.39 -19.13
CA LEU A 205 12.07 22.10 -18.86
C LEU A 205 11.71 21.07 -19.95
N SER A 206 12.74 20.64 -20.68
CA SER A 206 12.61 19.53 -21.63
C SER A 206 12.38 18.20 -20.88
N HIS A 207 11.66 17.28 -21.52
CA HIS A 207 11.50 15.92 -20.99
C HIS A 207 12.86 15.22 -20.90
N CYS A 208 13.05 14.35 -19.90
CA CYS A 208 14.32 13.68 -19.68
C CYS A 208 14.78 12.86 -20.90
N ARG A 209 13.84 12.26 -21.64
CA ARG A 209 14.12 11.61 -22.93
C ARG A 209 14.85 12.51 -23.96
N GLN A 210 14.58 13.83 -23.95
CA GLN A 210 15.14 14.79 -24.91
C GLN A 210 16.48 15.39 -24.48
N VAL A 211 16.87 15.23 -23.21
CA VAL A 211 18.05 15.92 -22.63
C VAL A 211 19.28 15.02 -22.74
N GLY A 212 20.19 15.24 -23.68
CA GLY A 212 21.37 14.37 -23.83
C GLY A 212 22.36 14.37 -22.65
N ASP A 213 22.38 15.44 -21.85
CA ASP A 213 23.30 15.61 -20.72
C ASP A 213 22.71 15.01 -19.43
N ARG A 214 23.40 14.01 -18.86
CA ARG A 214 22.98 13.29 -17.64
C ARG A 214 22.91 14.18 -16.40
N GLY A 215 23.66 15.29 -16.37
CA GLY A 215 23.73 16.20 -15.23
C GLY A 215 22.69 17.32 -15.26
N LYS A 216 21.92 17.46 -16.34
CA LYS A 216 20.93 18.54 -16.47
C LYS A 216 19.59 18.17 -15.84
N PRO A 217 18.86 19.15 -15.29
CA PRO A 217 17.50 18.95 -14.82
C PRO A 217 16.55 18.72 -16.00
N CYS A 218 15.48 17.97 -15.75
CA CYS A 218 14.47 17.63 -16.75
C CYS A 218 13.14 17.21 -16.10
N ALA A 219 12.07 17.18 -16.90
CA ALA A 219 10.79 16.60 -16.50
C ALA A 219 10.78 15.09 -16.77
N CYS A 220 10.69 14.30 -15.71
CA CYS A 220 10.66 12.85 -15.76
C CYS A 220 9.23 12.32 -15.87
N HIS A 221 9.05 11.26 -16.66
CA HIS A 221 7.81 10.52 -16.73
C HIS A 221 8.00 9.12 -16.14
N TYR A 222 7.07 8.66 -15.30
CA TYR A 222 7.01 7.28 -14.83
C TYR A 222 5.59 6.73 -14.91
N SER A 223 5.43 5.49 -15.38
CA SER A 223 4.13 4.83 -15.43
C SER A 223 4.13 3.49 -14.71
N LEU A 224 3.01 3.20 -14.04
CA LEU A 224 2.74 1.91 -13.42
C LEU A 224 1.27 1.53 -13.62
N SER A 225 0.99 0.23 -13.58
CA SER A 225 -0.38 -0.28 -13.68
C SER A 225 -0.66 -1.28 -12.58
N LEU A 226 -1.81 -1.13 -11.92
CA LEU A 226 -2.39 -2.17 -11.08
C LEU A 226 -3.24 -3.06 -11.99
N ALA A 227 -2.72 -4.25 -12.32
CA ALA A 227 -3.36 -5.16 -13.28
C ALA A 227 -4.64 -5.80 -12.71
N TRP A 228 -4.70 -5.98 -11.39
CA TRP A 228 -5.90 -6.48 -10.72
C TRP A 228 -6.00 -5.97 -9.29
N TYR A 229 -7.11 -5.33 -8.93
CA TYR A 229 -7.42 -5.03 -7.54
C TYR A 229 -8.93 -4.98 -7.28
N PRO A 230 -9.40 -5.34 -6.07
CA PRO A 230 -10.80 -5.20 -5.68
C PRO A 230 -11.22 -3.73 -5.53
N CYS A 231 -11.97 -3.20 -6.50
CA CYS A 231 -12.32 -1.77 -6.56
C CYS A 231 -13.75 -1.46 -6.10
N MET A 232 -14.64 -2.45 -6.03
CA MET A 232 -16.03 -2.24 -5.63
C MET A 232 -16.64 -3.49 -4.99
N LEU A 233 -17.55 -3.31 -4.03
CA LEU A 233 -18.34 -4.39 -3.45
C LEU A 233 -19.59 -4.66 -4.29
N LYS A 234 -19.87 -5.94 -4.54
CA LYS A 234 -21.13 -6.39 -5.16
C LYS A 234 -22.14 -6.75 -4.08
N TYR A 235 -23.37 -6.27 -4.27
CA TYR A 235 -24.49 -6.53 -3.40
C TYR A 235 -25.54 -7.37 -4.14
N CYS A 236 -26.05 -8.39 -3.47
CA CYS A 236 -27.08 -9.27 -3.99
C CYS A 236 -28.35 -9.12 -3.14
N HIS A 237 -29.50 -9.41 -3.76
CA HIS A 237 -30.79 -9.45 -3.08
C HIS A 237 -31.25 -10.90 -2.95
N SER A 238 -31.93 -11.22 -1.85
CA SER A 238 -32.58 -12.51 -1.64
C SER A 238 -34.02 -12.28 -1.19
N ARG A 239 -34.94 -13.16 -1.57
CA ARG A 239 -36.33 -13.11 -1.09
C ARG A 239 -36.43 -13.29 0.44
N GLU A 240 -35.44 -13.93 1.05
CA GLU A 240 -35.38 -14.20 2.49
C GLU A 240 -34.81 -13.02 3.31
N ARG A 241 -34.10 -12.09 2.66
CA ARG A 241 -33.46 -10.95 3.34
C ARG A 241 -33.92 -9.63 2.70
N PRO A 242 -34.69 -8.80 3.42
CA PRO A 242 -35.15 -7.52 2.89
C PRO A 242 -34.02 -6.56 2.50
N ALA A 243 -32.90 -6.60 3.25
CA ALA A 243 -31.73 -5.78 2.98
C ALA A 243 -30.73 -6.48 2.02
N PRO A 244 -30.13 -5.75 1.06
CA PRO A 244 -29.07 -6.28 0.21
C PRO A 244 -27.86 -6.73 1.05
N TYR A 245 -27.22 -7.84 0.64
CA TYR A 245 -26.06 -8.38 1.32
C TYR A 245 -24.84 -8.44 0.41
N LYS A 246 -23.64 -8.31 0.98
CA LYS A 246 -22.36 -8.39 0.25
C LYS A 246 -22.20 -9.82 -0.29
N CYS A 247 -22.06 -9.97 -1.60
CA CYS A 247 -21.95 -11.28 -2.27
C CYS A 247 -20.70 -11.45 -3.13
N GLY A 248 -19.94 -10.39 -3.36
CA GLY A 248 -18.69 -10.47 -4.10
C GLY A 248 -18.00 -9.13 -4.25
N ILE A 249 -17.04 -9.10 -5.16
CA ILE A 249 -16.31 -7.89 -5.55
C ILE A 249 -16.41 -7.70 -7.06
N ARG A 250 -16.24 -6.46 -7.51
CA ARG A 250 -15.75 -6.16 -8.85
C ARG A 250 -14.25 -5.92 -8.75
N SER A 251 -13.50 -6.52 -9.67
CA SER A 251 -12.07 -6.25 -9.82
C SER A 251 -11.81 -5.27 -10.95
N CYS A 252 -10.86 -4.37 -10.75
CA CYS A 252 -10.48 -3.35 -11.71
C CYS A 252 -9.00 -3.45 -12.09
N GLN A 253 -8.67 -2.87 -13.24
CA GLN A 253 -7.33 -2.51 -13.67
C GLN A 253 -7.27 -0.98 -13.77
N LYS A 254 -6.13 -0.37 -13.40
CA LYS A 254 -5.91 1.08 -13.58
C LYS A 254 -4.43 1.37 -13.77
N SER A 255 -4.14 2.26 -14.71
CA SER A 255 -2.80 2.77 -14.99
C SER A 255 -2.64 4.18 -14.43
N TYR A 256 -1.44 4.49 -13.94
CA TYR A 256 -1.06 5.77 -13.39
C TYR A 256 0.19 6.26 -14.11
N SER A 257 0.19 7.55 -14.44
CA SER A 257 1.28 8.27 -15.06
C SER A 257 1.67 9.41 -14.15
N PHE A 258 2.96 9.50 -13.80
CA PHE A 258 3.51 10.51 -12.91
C PHE A 258 4.50 11.36 -13.69
N ASP A 259 4.27 12.66 -13.73
CA ASP A 259 5.20 13.65 -14.29
C ASP A 259 5.80 14.45 -13.15
N PHE A 260 7.13 14.50 -13.04
CA PHE A 260 7.83 15.11 -11.90
C PHE A 260 9.19 15.67 -12.28
N TYR A 261 9.65 16.66 -11.51
CA TYR A 261 10.97 17.25 -11.69
C TYR A 261 12.07 16.32 -11.16
N VAL A 262 13.17 16.20 -11.91
CA VAL A 262 14.42 15.65 -11.40
C VAL A 262 15.57 16.64 -11.63
N PRO A 263 16.48 16.82 -10.64
CA PRO A 263 17.60 17.75 -10.77
C PRO A 263 18.66 17.27 -11.77
N GLN A 264 18.68 15.98 -12.09
CA GLN A 264 19.65 15.36 -13.00
C GLN A 264 18.95 14.24 -13.79
N ARG A 265 19.10 14.22 -15.12
CA ARG A 265 18.55 13.14 -15.98
C ARG A 265 18.93 11.74 -15.51
N GLN A 266 20.09 11.56 -14.88
CA GLN A 266 20.49 10.23 -14.38
C GLN A 266 19.57 9.66 -13.28
N LEU A 267 18.69 10.48 -12.70
CA LEU A 267 17.65 10.07 -11.76
C LEU A 267 16.34 9.68 -12.46
N CYS A 268 16.33 9.63 -13.80
CA CYS A 268 15.19 9.30 -14.64
C CYS A 268 15.65 8.52 -15.88
N LEU A 269 16.16 7.31 -15.67
CA LEU A 269 16.73 6.48 -16.76
C LEU A 269 15.70 5.56 -17.44
N TRP A 270 14.45 5.59 -16.98
CA TRP A 270 13.32 4.82 -17.49
C TRP A 270 12.39 5.65 -18.38
N ASP A 271 12.60 6.96 -18.48
CA ASP A 271 11.93 7.84 -19.44
C ASP A 271 12.61 7.67 -20.81
N GLU A 272 12.47 6.48 -21.37
CA GLU A 272 12.99 6.11 -22.69
C GLU A 272 11.79 5.72 -23.58
N ASP A 273 11.92 5.95 -24.89
CA ASP A 273 10.82 5.80 -25.85
C ASP A 273 10.23 4.37 -25.83
N LEU A 274 8.91 4.26 -25.63
CA LEU A 274 8.11 3.08 -25.97
C LEU A 274 7.96 2.95 -27.49
#